data_AF-A0A7C5EQ79-F1
#
_entry.id   AF-A0A7C5EQ79-F1
#
_cell.length_a   1.000
_cell.length_b   1.000
_cell.length_c   1.000
_cell.angle_alpha   90.00
_cell.angle_beta   90.00
_cell.angle_gamma   90.00
#
_symmetry.space_group_name_H-M   'P 1'
#
loop_
_entity.id
_entity.type
_entity.pdbx_description
1 polymer ?
#
loop_
_entity_poly.entity_id
_entity_poly.type
_entity_poly.pdbx_seq_one_letter_code
_entity_poly.pdbx_strand_id
1 'polypeptide(L)'
;MEPTTAIRVIVSRETGREIEALLEALGWTLQEGLARLLVAGLEYVAGERSFQAFASCPGLTEDVLVQLGQMPDTGARLAAILVRVAEMEQVHQGYQATYGKMMGESDGYRERVWALRRETEALQAEIRRLRAEIARRKTGGETTAPRTSWVERLRAWKVGRGGGRR
;
A
#
# COMPACT_ATOMS: atom_id res chain seq x y z
N MET A 1 28.18 -6.28 -5.50
CA MET A 1 28.30 -6.58 -4.06
C MET A 1 29.29 -5.60 -3.50
N GLU A 2 28.83 -4.57 -2.79
CA GLU A 2 29.75 -3.69 -2.07
C GLU A 2 30.39 -4.45 -0.90
N PRO A 3 31.67 -4.22 -0.59
CA PRO A 3 32.31 -4.87 0.54
C PRO A 3 31.69 -4.37 1.84
N THR A 4 31.02 -5.28 2.57
CA THR A 4 30.52 -4.98 3.91
C THR A 4 31.72 -4.88 4.86
N THR A 5 32.19 -3.67 5.12
CA THR A 5 33.24 -3.42 6.12
C THR A 5 32.68 -3.76 7.51
N ALA A 6 33.07 -4.90 8.06
CA ALA A 6 32.69 -5.29 9.41
C ALA A 6 33.54 -4.53 10.44
N ILE A 7 32.93 -3.62 11.18
CA ILE A 7 33.57 -2.91 12.29
C ILE A 7 33.41 -3.75 13.56
N ARG A 8 34.53 -4.13 14.18
CA ARG A 8 34.53 -4.83 15.46
C ARG A 8 34.72 -3.83 16.59
N VAL A 9 33.69 -3.63 17.41
CA VAL A 9 33.75 -2.79 18.61
C VAL A 9 34.01 -3.68 19.81
N ILE A 10 35.05 -3.37 20.58
CA ILE A 10 35.38 -4.06 21.83
C ILE A 10 35.14 -3.06 22.96
N VAL A 11 34.24 -3.41 23.87
CA VAL A 11 33.92 -2.62 25.07
C VAL A 11 34.08 -3.48 26.30
N SER A 12 34.28 -2.82 27.44
CA SER A 12 34.22 -3.52 28.73
C SER A 12 32.82 -4.14 28.92
N ARG A 13 32.72 -5.17 29.76
CA ARG A 13 31.43 -5.83 30.04
C ARG A 13 30.43 -4.87 30.70
N GLU A 14 30.92 -3.95 31.52
CA GLU A 14 30.11 -2.94 32.20
C GLU A 14 29.57 -1.91 31.20
N THR A 15 30.46 -1.33 30.39
CA THR A 15 30.10 -0.41 29.30
C THR A 15 29.14 -1.05 28.30
N GLY A 16 29.33 -2.34 27.98
CA GLY A 16 28.41 -3.09 27.12
C GLY A 16 26.99 -3.14 27.68
N ARG A 17 26.84 -3.40 28.98
CA ARG A 17 25.52 -3.41 29.65
C ARG A 17 24.88 -2.03 29.71
N GLU A 18 25.67 -0.99 29.96
CA GLU A 18 25.18 0.39 29.96
C GLU A 18 24.67 0.80 28.57
N ILE A 19 25.42 0.44 27.52
CA ILE A 19 24.99 0.66 26.14
C ILE A 19 23.69 -0.10 25.88
N GLU A 20 23.62 -1.39 26.19
CA GLU A 20 22.40 -2.20 25.98
C GLU A 20 21.19 -1.59 26.71
N ALA A 21 21.34 -1.21 27.98
CA ALA A 21 20.27 -0.59 28.76
C ALA A 21 19.82 0.76 28.19
N LEU A 22 20.77 1.57 27.70
CA LEU A 22 20.47 2.85 27.06
C LEU A 22 19.75 2.66 25.73
N LEU A 23 20.16 1.67 24.92
CA LEU A 23 19.51 1.36 23.65
C LEU A 23 18.09 0.81 23.86
N GLU A 24 17.89 -0.02 24.88
CA GLU A 24 16.58 -0.53 25.27
C GLU A 24 15.65 0.61 25.72
N ALA A 25 16.13 1.53 26.56
CA ALA A 25 15.36 2.70 27.00
C ALA A 25 14.94 3.62 25.83
N LEU A 26 15.74 3.67 24.77
CA LEU A 26 15.46 4.44 23.55
C LEU A 26 14.64 3.66 22.51
N GLY A 27 14.33 2.39 22.78
CA GLY A 27 13.59 1.52 21.86
C GLY A 27 14.35 1.19 20.57
N TRP A 28 15.69 1.23 20.61
CA TRP A 28 16.53 0.95 19.45
C TRP A 28 16.99 -0.50 19.45
N THR A 29 17.13 -1.08 18.25
CA THR A 29 17.85 -2.35 18.12
C THR A 29 19.33 -2.13 18.43
N LEU A 30 20.03 -3.19 18.90
CA LEU A 30 21.46 -3.11 19.19
C LEU A 30 22.26 -2.59 17.99
N GLN A 31 21.96 -3.07 16.78
CA GLN A 31 22.67 -2.68 15.56
C GLN A 31 22.44 -1.20 15.20
N GLU A 32 21.20 -0.74 15.25
CA GLU A 32 20.81 0.64 14.97
C GLU A 32 21.43 1.61 16.00
N GLY A 33 21.35 1.23 17.27
CA GLY A 33 21.93 1.96 18.37
C GLY A 33 23.45 2.09 18.26
N LEU A 34 24.14 0.97 18.01
CA LEU A 34 25.59 0.98 17.82
C LEU A 34 26.01 1.79 16.61
N ALA A 35 25.31 1.71 15.48
CA ALA A 35 25.62 2.51 14.30
C ALA A 35 25.54 4.02 14.59
N ARG A 36 24.48 4.45 15.27
CA ARG A 36 24.29 5.86 15.65
C ARG A 36 25.31 6.34 16.68
N LEU A 37 25.58 5.52 17.70
CA LEU A 37 26.59 5.82 18.71
C LEU A 37 27.99 5.91 18.11
N LEU A 38 28.31 5.07 17.11
CA LEU A 38 29.59 5.13 16.40
C LEU A 38 29.74 6.42 15.60
N VAL A 39 28.72 6.85 14.85
CA VAL A 39 28.78 8.11 14.08
C VAL A 39 28.93 9.30 15.01
N ALA A 40 28.09 9.40 16.05
CA ALA A 40 28.17 10.50 17.02
C ALA A 40 29.50 10.48 17.79
N GLY A 41 29.99 9.29 18.16
CA GLY A 41 31.26 9.12 18.87
C GLY A 41 32.47 9.48 18.01
N LEU A 42 32.47 9.19 16.72
CA LEU A 42 33.55 9.60 15.80
C LEU A 42 33.64 11.11 15.68
N GLU A 43 32.50 11.78 15.56
CA GLU A 43 32.42 13.25 15.50
C GLU A 43 32.84 13.89 16.82
N TYR A 44 32.45 13.30 17.96
CA TYR A 44 32.92 13.73 19.27
C TYR A 44 34.44 13.64 19.38
N VAL A 45 35.04 12.50 18.99
CA VAL A 45 36.50 12.31 19.03
C VAL A 45 37.22 13.26 18.08
N ALA A 46 36.66 13.55 16.91
CA ALA A 46 37.22 14.53 15.98
C ALA A 46 37.18 15.95 16.57
N GLY A 47 36.07 16.31 17.21
CA GLY A 47 35.94 17.57 17.94
C GLY A 47 36.93 17.69 19.09
N GLU A 48 37.06 16.65 19.92
CA GLU A 48 38.00 16.61 21.05
C GLU A 48 39.45 16.80 20.60
N ARG A 49 39.87 16.11 19.54
CA ARG A 49 41.22 16.27 18.97
C ARG A 49 41.46 17.70 18.49
N SER A 50 40.44 18.31 17.89
CA SER A 50 40.50 19.70 17.44
C SER A 50 40.62 20.64 18.63
N PHE A 51 39.79 20.44 19.67
CA PHE A 51 39.84 21.20 20.91
C PHE A 51 41.21 21.13 21.57
N GLN A 52 41.77 19.93 21.75
CA GLN A 52 43.09 19.74 22.37
C GLN A 52 44.21 20.45 21.60
N ALA A 53 44.13 20.47 20.27
CA ALA A 53 45.08 21.19 19.41
C ALA A 53 45.02 22.71 19.62
N PHE A 54 43.84 23.27 19.89
CA PHE A 54 43.66 24.71 20.13
C PHE A 54 43.82 25.12 21.59
N ALA A 55 43.51 24.25 22.55
CA ALA A 55 43.59 24.54 23.98
C ALA A 55 45.01 24.89 24.45
N SER A 56 46.03 24.47 23.69
CA SER A 56 47.44 24.77 23.96
C SER A 56 47.92 26.10 23.34
N CYS A 57 47.07 26.82 22.58
CA CYS A 57 47.46 28.05 21.90
C CYS A 57 47.47 29.25 22.87
N PRO A 58 48.61 29.95 23.04
CA PRO A 58 48.66 31.16 23.85
C PRO A 58 47.88 32.30 23.16
N GLY A 59 47.09 33.04 23.94
CA GLY A 59 46.32 34.20 23.47
C GLY A 59 44.82 33.96 23.24
N LEU A 60 44.32 32.75 23.52
CA LEU A 60 42.87 32.49 23.56
C LEU A 60 42.26 33.06 24.83
N THR A 61 41.09 33.69 24.70
CA THR A 61 40.29 34.14 25.84
C THR A 61 39.54 32.95 26.46
N GLU A 62 39.17 33.08 27.73
CA GLU A 62 38.40 32.07 28.46
C GLU A 62 37.08 31.73 27.76
N ASP A 63 36.36 32.74 27.26
CA ASP A 63 35.11 32.54 26.51
C ASP A 63 35.30 31.69 25.24
N VAL A 64 36.41 31.88 24.53
CA VAL A 64 36.73 31.11 23.32
C VAL A 64 37.06 29.66 23.70
N LEU A 65 37.78 29.44 24.80
CA LEU A 65 38.05 28.08 25.30
C LEU A 65 36.76 27.37 25.73
N VAL A 66 35.83 28.07 26.38
CA VAL A 66 34.51 27.52 26.73
C VAL A 66 33.72 27.14 25.47
N GLN A 67 33.68 28.01 24.46
CA GLN A 67 32.98 27.71 23.21
C GLN A 67 33.62 26.55 22.45
N LEU A 68 34.95 26.52 22.34
CA LEU A 68 35.67 25.43 21.70
C LEU A 68 35.45 24.10 22.45
N GLY A 69 35.36 24.12 23.77
CA GLY A 69 35.08 22.94 24.60
C GLY A 69 33.67 22.38 24.40
N GLN A 70 32.72 23.18 23.91
CA GLN A 70 31.35 22.73 23.61
C GLN A 70 31.19 22.19 22.17
N MET A 71 32.16 22.42 21.28
CA MET A 71 32.10 21.99 19.89
C MET A 71 32.02 20.47 19.71
N PRO A 72 32.76 19.62 20.46
CA PRO A 72 32.68 18.17 20.31
C PRO A 72 31.27 17.63 20.58
N ASP A 73 30.65 18.09 21.67
CA ASP A 73 29.28 17.72 22.05
C ASP A 73 28.26 18.20 21.02
N THR A 74 28.43 19.44 20.55
CA THR A 74 27.51 20.04 19.57
C THR A 74 27.61 19.32 18.22
N GLY A 75 28.83 18.99 17.77
CA GLY A 75 29.07 18.22 16.55
C GLY A 75 28.49 16.81 16.62
N ALA A 76 28.71 16.10 17.74
CA ALA A 76 28.15 14.77 17.97
C ALA A 76 26.62 14.78 17.96
N ARG A 77 26.00 15.79 18.59
CA ARG A 77 24.54 15.98 18.57
C ARG A 77 24.01 16.24 17.16
N LEU A 78 24.68 17.12 16.40
CA LEU A 78 24.29 17.41 15.02
C LEU A 78 24.36 16.15 14.14
N ALA A 79 25.43 15.37 14.27
CA ALA A 79 25.61 14.13 13.53
C ALA A 79 24.51 13.11 13.85
N ALA A 80 24.15 12.95 15.12
CA ALA A 80 23.04 12.08 15.52
C ALA A 80 21.70 12.53 14.93
N ILE A 81 21.45 13.85 14.89
CA ILE A 81 20.24 14.43 14.27
C ILE A 81 20.23 14.14 12.76
N LEU A 82 21.35 14.36 12.06
CA LEU A 82 21.45 14.12 10.62
C LEU A 82 21.19 12.66 10.25
N VAL A 83 21.72 11.71 11.02
CA VAL A 83 21.41 10.29 10.82
C VAL A 83 19.92 10.02 10.98
N ARG A 84 19.29 10.61 12.02
CA ARG A 84 17.85 10.43 12.24
C ARG A 84 17.00 11.03 11.13
N VAL A 85 17.39 12.20 10.60
CA VAL A 85 16.70 12.84 9.47
C VAL A 85 16.79 11.94 8.22
N ALA A 86 17.97 11.41 7.90
CA ALA A 86 18.15 10.54 6.75
C ALA A 86 17.30 9.26 6.83
N GLU A 87 17.19 8.64 8.01
CA GLU A 87 16.30 7.49 8.21
C GLU A 87 14.82 7.86 8.07
N MET A 88 14.40 9.01 8.61
CA MET A 88 13.02 9.48 8.47
C MET A 88 12.68 9.76 7.00
N GLU A 89 13.62 10.29 6.22
CA GLU A 89 13.45 10.50 4.78
C GLU A 89 13.28 9.16 4.03
N GLN A 90 14.08 8.14 4.35
CA GLN A 90 13.92 6.81 3.76
C GLN A 90 12.56 6.19 4.08
N VAL A 91 12.13 6.27 5.34
CA VAL A 91 10.81 5.79 5.77
C VAL A 91 9.70 6.56 5.04
N HIS A 92 9.85 7.88 4.90
CA HIS A 92 8.89 8.72 4.19
C HIS A 92 8.78 8.34 2.70
N GLN A 93 9.90 8.12 2.02
CA GLN A 93 9.92 7.63 0.64
C GLN A 93 9.22 6.27 0.50
N GLY A 94 9.44 5.36 1.45
CA GLY A 94 8.75 4.07 1.51
C GLY A 94 7.22 4.22 1.64
N TYR A 95 6.76 5.14 2.48
CA TYR A 95 5.33 5.46 2.60
C TYR A 95 4.77 6.07 1.31
N GLN A 96 5.47 7.02 0.70
CA GLN A 96 5.05 7.62 -0.58
C GLN A 96 4.89 6.57 -1.68
N ALA A 97 5.83 5.64 -1.80
CA ALA A 97 5.76 4.55 -2.77
C ALA A 97 4.56 3.62 -2.50
N THR A 98 4.33 3.28 -1.24
CA THR A 98 3.20 2.43 -0.83
C THR A 98 1.85 3.11 -1.09
N TYR A 99 1.75 4.40 -0.76
CA TYR A 99 0.56 5.19 -1.03
C TYR A 99 0.28 5.31 -2.53
N GLY A 100 1.31 5.52 -3.35
CA GLY A 100 1.20 5.55 -4.81
C GLY A 100 0.65 4.23 -5.38
N LYS A 101 1.13 3.08 -4.88
CA LYS A 101 0.58 1.76 -5.27
C LYS A 101 -0.89 1.62 -4.89
N MET A 102 -1.25 1.98 -3.66
CA MET A 102 -2.63 1.89 -3.17
C MET A 102 -3.60 2.76 -3.98
N MET A 103 -3.16 3.97 -4.37
CA MET A 103 -3.93 4.84 -5.24
C MET A 103 -4.15 4.22 -6.63
N GLY A 104 -3.10 3.64 -7.23
CA GLY A 104 -3.20 2.94 -8.51
C GLY A 104 -4.14 1.73 -8.45
N GLU A 105 -4.09 0.93 -7.38
CA GLU A 105 -5.03 -0.17 -7.16
C GLU A 105 -6.47 0.33 -7.01
N SER A 106 -6.68 1.40 -6.25
CA SER A 106 -8.00 2.04 -6.07
C SER A 106 -8.61 2.49 -7.40
N ASP A 107 -7.82 3.12 -8.26
CA ASP A 107 -8.28 3.53 -9.58
C ASP A 107 -8.58 2.32 -10.48
N GLY A 108 -7.75 1.27 -10.42
CA GLY A 108 -8.05 -0.01 -11.09
C GLY A 108 -9.34 -0.67 -10.61
N TYR A 109 -9.65 -0.61 -9.31
CA TYR A 109 -10.92 -1.10 -8.77
C TYR A 109 -12.10 -0.25 -9.25
N ARG A 110 -11.94 1.08 -9.31
CA ARG A 110 -12.98 1.97 -9.87
C ARG A 110 -13.28 1.57 -11.30
N GLU A 111 -12.28 1.46 -12.16
CA GLU A 111 -12.48 1.06 -13.56
C GLU A 111 -13.24 -0.26 -13.71
N ARG A 112 -12.88 -1.27 -12.91
CA ARG A 112 -13.59 -2.57 -12.89
C ARG A 112 -15.04 -2.42 -12.45
N VAL A 113 -15.31 -1.62 -11.42
CA VAL A 113 -16.69 -1.34 -10.96
C VAL A 113 -17.50 -0.65 -12.06
N TRP A 114 -16.91 0.32 -12.76
CA TRP A 114 -17.56 1.00 -13.89
C TRP A 114 -17.85 0.04 -15.06
N ALA A 115 -16.93 -0.89 -15.35
CA ALA A 115 -17.15 -1.92 -16.37
C ALA A 115 -18.28 -2.87 -15.99
N LEU A 116 -18.27 -3.39 -14.75
CA LEU A 116 -19.31 -4.28 -14.23
C LEU A 116 -20.70 -3.62 -14.19
N ARG A 117 -20.77 -2.32 -13.85
CA ARG A 117 -22.03 -1.57 -13.90
C ARG A 117 -22.60 -1.51 -15.32
N ARG A 118 -21.76 -1.19 -16.32
CA ARG A 118 -22.18 -1.17 -17.73
C ARG A 118 -22.65 -2.53 -18.22
N GLU A 119 -21.95 -3.59 -17.86
CA GLU A 119 -22.35 -4.96 -18.20
C GLU A 119 -23.70 -5.32 -17.54
N THR A 120 -23.88 -4.97 -16.28
CA THR A 120 -25.15 -5.18 -15.56
C THR A 120 -26.31 -4.44 -16.22
N GLU A 121 -26.10 -3.18 -16.62
CA GLU A 121 -27.10 -2.38 -17.33
C GLU A 121 -27.48 -3.01 -18.68
N ALA A 122 -26.49 -3.49 -19.44
CA ALA A 122 -26.71 -4.18 -20.72
C ALA A 122 -27.51 -5.48 -20.53
N LEU A 123 -27.13 -6.31 -19.54
CA LEU A 123 -27.85 -7.54 -19.21
C LEU A 123 -29.27 -7.26 -18.76
N GLN A 124 -29.51 -6.21 -17.96
CA GLN A 124 -30.85 -5.80 -17.55
C GLN A 124 -31.70 -5.35 -18.75
N ALA A 125 -31.10 -4.62 -19.70
CA ALA A 125 -31.79 -4.23 -20.93
C ALA A 125 -32.19 -5.46 -21.76
N GLU A 126 -31.30 -6.45 -21.91
CA GLU A 126 -31.61 -7.68 -22.65
C GLU A 126 -32.67 -8.52 -21.93
N ILE A 127 -32.63 -8.62 -20.59
CA ILE A 127 -33.69 -9.28 -19.81
C ILE A 127 -35.04 -8.60 -20.05
N ARG A 128 -35.10 -7.26 -20.07
CA ARG A 128 -36.34 -6.52 -20.38
C ARG A 128 -36.83 -6.81 -21.79
N ARG A 129 -35.92 -6.82 -22.78
CA ARG A 129 -36.22 -7.15 -24.18
C ARG A 129 -36.81 -8.56 -24.31
N LEU A 130 -36.14 -9.55 -23.74
CA LEU A 130 -36.58 -10.96 -23.78
C LEU A 130 -37.92 -11.16 -23.05
N ARG A 131 -38.13 -10.51 -21.90
CA ARG A 131 -39.43 -10.55 -21.20
C ARG A 131 -40.55 -9.96 -22.05
N ALA A 132 -40.30 -8.85 -22.74
CA ALA A 132 -41.27 -8.25 -23.65
C ALA A 132 -41.58 -9.18 -24.84
N GLU A 133 -40.57 -9.85 -25.40
CA GLU A 133 -40.77 -10.82 -26.48
C GLU A 133 -41.57 -12.05 -26.03
N ILE A 134 -41.30 -12.60 -24.84
CA ILE A 134 -42.08 -13.68 -24.24
C ILE A 134 -43.54 -13.25 -24.04
N ALA A 135 -43.75 -12.05 -23.49
CA ALA A 135 -45.10 -11.51 -23.29
C ALA A 135 -45.86 -11.37 -24.62
N ARG A 136 -45.22 -10.83 -25.67
CA ARG A 136 -45.79 -10.74 -27.03
C ARG A 136 -46.14 -12.10 -27.62
N ARG A 137 -45.30 -13.12 -27.42
CA ARG A 137 -45.59 -14.49 -27.88
C ARG A 137 -46.74 -15.13 -27.12
N LYS A 138 -46.89 -14.83 -25.82
CA LYS A 138 -48.04 -15.31 -25.02
C LYS A 138 -49.34 -14.66 -25.45
N THR A 139 -49.36 -13.33 -25.66
CA THR A 139 -50.58 -12.62 -26.09
C THR A 139 -50.91 -12.85 -27.58
N GLY A 140 -49.89 -12.97 -28.44
CA GLY A 140 -50.06 -13.34 -29.85
C GLY A 140 -50.40 -14.81 -30.08
N GLY A 141 -50.19 -15.67 -29.07
CA GLY A 141 -50.65 -17.06 -29.07
C GLY A 141 -52.16 -17.24 -28.81
N GLU A 142 -52.87 -16.15 -28.51
CA GLU A 142 -54.30 -16.17 -28.15
C GLU A 142 -55.20 -15.65 -29.28
N THR A 143 -54.62 -15.33 -30.45
CA THR A 143 -55.37 -14.94 -31.67
C THR A 143 -55.23 -15.95 -32.81
N THR A 144 -55.10 -17.23 -32.50
CA THR A 144 -55.62 -18.24 -33.44
C THR A 144 -57.14 -18.29 -33.29
N ALA A 145 -57.82 -17.79 -34.33
CA ALA A 145 -59.23 -17.95 -34.68
C ALA A 145 -59.89 -19.18 -34.03
N PRO A 146 -61.22 -19.13 -33.69
CA PRO A 146 -61.88 -20.15 -32.89
C PRO A 146 -61.46 -21.53 -33.37
N ARG A 147 -60.72 -22.23 -32.50
CA ARG A 147 -60.30 -23.62 -32.72
C ARG A 147 -61.59 -24.42 -32.83
N THR A 148 -62.14 -24.52 -34.04
CA THR A 148 -62.99 -25.65 -34.39
C THR A 148 -62.12 -26.85 -34.10
N SER A 149 -62.47 -27.49 -33.00
CA SER A 149 -61.68 -28.58 -32.46
C SER A 149 -61.52 -29.60 -33.58
N TRP A 150 -60.37 -30.24 -33.68
CA TRP A 150 -60.14 -31.27 -34.70
C TRP A 150 -61.24 -32.35 -34.66
N VAL A 151 -61.87 -32.51 -33.48
CA VAL A 151 -63.04 -33.33 -33.19
C VAL A 151 -64.32 -32.85 -33.92
N GLU A 152 -64.60 -31.56 -33.98
CA GLU A 152 -65.76 -31.01 -34.73
C GLU A 152 -65.58 -31.16 -36.25
N ARG A 153 -64.35 -30.96 -36.75
CA ARG A 153 -64.02 -31.20 -38.16
C ARG A 153 -64.15 -32.67 -38.55
N LEU A 154 -63.74 -33.59 -37.68
CA LEU A 154 -63.96 -35.03 -37.87
C LEU A 154 -65.45 -35.40 -37.81
N ARG A 155 -66.24 -34.77 -36.93
CA ARG A 155 -67.69 -34.99 -36.86
C ARG A 155 -68.40 -34.54 -38.13
N ALA A 156 -68.10 -33.35 -38.64
CA ALA A 156 -68.65 -32.84 -39.90
C ALA A 156 -68.26 -33.74 -41.10
N TRP A 157 -67.02 -34.22 -41.14
CA TRP A 157 -66.55 -35.14 -42.18
C TRP A 157 -67.24 -36.51 -42.13
N LYS A 158 -67.52 -37.02 -40.92
CA LYS A 158 -68.22 -38.32 -40.73
C LYS A 158 -69.70 -38.23 -41.12
N VAL A 159 -70.36 -37.10 -40.82
CA VAL A 159 -71.76 -36.86 -41.22
C VAL A 159 -71.90 -36.68 -42.73
N GLY A 160 -70.91 -36.05 -43.40
CA GLY A 160 -70.92 -35.87 -44.86
C GLY A 160 -70.65 -37.12 -45.70
N ARG A 161 -70.11 -38.21 -45.13
CA ARG A 161 -69.80 -39.46 -45.85
C ARG A 161 -70.83 -40.59 -45.67
N GLY A 162 -71.77 -40.45 -44.74
CA GLY A 162 -72.79 -41.48 -44.47
C GLY A 162 -74.03 -41.42 -45.37
N GLY A 163 -74.22 -40.34 -46.12
CA GLY A 163 -75.39 -40.14 -46.97
C GLY A 163 -75.04 -40.18 -48.45
N GLY A 164 -74.60 -41.33 -48.97
CA GLY A 164 -74.31 -41.42 -50.40
C GLY A 164 -73.66 -42.71 -50.88
N ARG A 165 -74.32 -43.85 -50.72
CA ARG A 165 -74.55 -44.82 -51.82
C ARG A 165 -75.34 -46.05 -51.34
N ARG A 166 -76.52 -46.17 -51.96
CA ARG A 166 -77.46 -47.30 -52.07
C ARG A 166 -78.32 -47.59 -50.86
#